data_AF-E0M316-F1
#
_entry.id   AF-E0M316-F1
#
_cell.length_a   1.000
_cell.length_b   1.000
_cell.length_c   1.000
_cell.angle_alpha   90.00
_cell.angle_beta   90.00
_cell.angle_gamma   90.00
#
_symmetry.space_group_name_H-M   'P 1'
#
loop_
_entity.id
_entity.type
_entity.pdbx_description
1 polymer ?
#
loop_
_entity_poly.entity_id
_entity_poly.type
_entity_poly.pdbx_seq_one_letter_code
_entity_poly.pdbx_strand_id
1 'polypeptide(L)'
;MKSLGKIAIGWWNTSLSPHSKENKSTEEHKQYVALIIIRLLNERKLDAICLCEVSQLDVEFISEVVGGGFSVYDGVYREGKKKFDICIVFRSEVFQLADSTVISKPHPTGNRIYAGQKVEFVINETQELLTLFLVHWSSRLYDYEDSPKKAELGMLLRTAVSDCFEQAANSKVIVLGDFNEEPFNESITYHLAATRDIALVKRRPGLLYNPFWRHMIYSKMHPNSDTSGVHGGTYYYKNDNFSKWKTFDQMMFSSDFILGKTWHLNEGETVVFSDPEFLQYINNSSSKFDHLPIISVIERIDRERL
;
A
#
# COMPACT_ATOMS: atom_id res chain seq x y z
N MET A 1 6.84 13.90 -19.97
CA MET A 1 7.60 14.73 -19.02
C MET A 1 6.89 14.68 -17.67
N LYS A 2 7.61 14.30 -16.61
CA LYS A 2 7.12 14.27 -15.23
C LYS A 2 6.70 15.68 -14.78
N SER A 3 5.62 15.77 -14.00
CA SER A 3 5.26 17.01 -13.32
C SER A 3 6.17 17.19 -12.11
N LEU A 4 6.90 18.31 -12.05
CA LEU A 4 7.60 18.69 -10.82
C LEU A 4 6.58 18.99 -9.71
N GLY A 5 6.99 18.81 -8.45
CA GLY A 5 6.17 19.12 -7.28
C GLY A 5 4.94 18.21 -7.08
N LYS A 6 4.83 17.09 -7.79
CA LYS A 6 3.78 16.08 -7.57
C LYS A 6 4.40 14.69 -7.65
N ILE A 7 4.05 13.84 -6.68
CA ILE A 7 4.49 12.45 -6.62
C ILE A 7 3.26 11.56 -6.36
N ALA A 8 2.97 10.65 -7.28
CA ALA A 8 1.87 9.69 -7.17
C ALA A 8 2.39 8.29 -6.84
N ILE A 9 1.90 7.70 -5.75
CA ILE A 9 2.32 6.40 -5.23
C ILE A 9 1.11 5.46 -5.24
N GLY A 10 1.30 4.24 -5.76
CA GLY A 10 0.31 3.18 -5.75
C GLY A 10 0.68 2.00 -4.87
N TRP A 11 -0.34 1.25 -4.45
CA TRP A 11 -0.20 -0.09 -3.86
C TRP A 11 -1.20 -1.05 -4.51
N TRP A 12 -0.79 -2.30 -4.75
CA TRP A 12 -1.70 -3.32 -5.25
C TRP A 12 -1.28 -4.75 -4.86
N ASN A 13 -2.17 -5.51 -4.24
CA ASN A 13 -2.06 -6.97 -4.19
C ASN A 13 -2.45 -7.56 -5.56
N THR A 14 -1.50 -8.20 -6.23
CA THR A 14 -1.64 -8.62 -7.64
C THR A 14 -2.27 -10.01 -7.84
N SER A 15 -2.36 -10.79 -6.75
CA SER A 15 -2.78 -12.19 -6.79
C SER A 15 -1.97 -13.09 -7.74
N LEU A 16 -0.75 -12.68 -8.14
CA LEU A 16 0.09 -13.45 -9.08
C LEU A 16 0.65 -14.73 -8.46
N SER A 17 1.16 -14.62 -7.24
CA SER A 17 1.83 -15.68 -6.50
C SER A 17 1.44 -15.64 -5.02
N PRO A 18 0.13 -15.80 -4.69
CA PRO A 18 -0.32 -15.98 -3.30
C PRO A 18 0.39 -17.16 -2.65
N HIS A 19 0.50 -17.13 -1.33
CA HIS A 19 1.19 -18.17 -0.55
C HIS A 19 0.80 -19.61 -0.92
N SER A 20 -0.48 -19.87 -1.24
CA SER A 20 -0.98 -21.22 -1.57
C SER A 20 -0.79 -21.62 -3.04
N LYS A 21 -0.49 -20.68 -3.95
CA LYS A 21 -0.45 -20.89 -5.41
C LYS A 21 0.68 -20.10 -6.09
N GLU A 22 1.83 -20.01 -5.43
CA GLU A 22 3.05 -19.41 -5.99
C GLU A 22 3.37 -19.94 -7.39
N ASN A 23 3.61 -19.04 -8.34
CA ASN A 23 3.91 -19.34 -9.75
C ASN A 23 2.83 -20.15 -10.49
N LYS A 24 1.58 -20.11 -10.04
CA LYS A 24 0.45 -20.82 -10.70
C LYS A 24 -0.58 -19.88 -11.34
N SER A 25 -0.22 -18.62 -11.54
CA SER A 25 -1.03 -17.70 -12.33
C SER A 25 -1.05 -18.10 -13.80
N THR A 26 -2.20 -17.93 -14.43
CA THR A 26 -2.36 -18.17 -15.88
C THR A 26 -1.71 -17.04 -16.66
N GLU A 27 -1.36 -17.30 -17.92
CA GLU A 27 -0.80 -16.26 -18.79
C GLU A 27 -1.78 -15.10 -19.00
N GLU A 28 -3.09 -15.40 -19.09
CA GLU A 28 -4.14 -14.37 -19.12
C GLU A 28 -4.10 -13.46 -17.88
N HIS A 29 -3.95 -14.03 -16.67
CA HIS A 29 -3.85 -13.26 -15.43
C HIS A 29 -2.60 -12.37 -15.44
N LYS A 30 -1.45 -12.91 -15.83
CA LYS A 30 -0.19 -12.15 -15.93
C LYS A 30 -0.29 -10.99 -16.91
N GLN A 31 -0.88 -11.23 -18.09
CA GLN A 31 -1.10 -10.19 -19.10
C GLN A 31 -2.06 -9.10 -18.58
N TYR A 32 -3.10 -9.48 -17.84
CA TYR A 32 -4.00 -8.51 -17.23
C TYR A 32 -3.31 -7.68 -16.14
N VAL A 33 -2.48 -8.30 -15.28
CA VAL A 33 -1.63 -7.56 -14.31
C VAL A 33 -0.72 -6.58 -15.00
N ALA A 34 -0.03 -7.00 -16.06
CA ALA A 34 0.83 -6.14 -16.88
C ALA A 34 0.04 -4.95 -17.45
N LEU A 35 -1.15 -5.20 -18.01
CA LEU A 35 -2.04 -4.15 -18.52
C LEU A 35 -2.39 -3.12 -17.44
N ILE A 36 -2.83 -3.57 -16.26
CA ILE A 36 -3.20 -2.67 -15.16
C ILE A 36 -1.99 -1.87 -14.64
N ILE A 37 -0.82 -2.50 -14.49
CA ILE A 37 0.42 -1.81 -14.12
C ILE A 37 0.74 -0.71 -15.13
N ILE A 38 0.70 -1.01 -16.44
CA ILE A 38 0.96 -0.02 -17.50
C ILE A 38 -0.05 1.13 -17.43
N ARG A 39 -1.33 0.84 -17.22
CA ARG A 39 -2.38 1.89 -17.09
C ARG A 39 -2.13 2.77 -15.88
N LEU A 40 -1.79 2.20 -14.73
CA LEU A 40 -1.47 2.96 -13.52
C LEU A 40 -0.22 3.83 -13.72
N LEU A 41 0.85 3.27 -14.27
CA LEU A 41 2.10 3.98 -14.51
C LEU A 41 1.95 5.11 -15.54
N ASN A 42 1.19 4.89 -16.62
CA ASN A 42 1.13 5.82 -17.77
C ASN A 42 -0.12 6.71 -17.78
N GLU A 43 -1.31 6.16 -17.54
CA GLU A 43 -2.57 6.91 -17.55
C GLU A 43 -2.78 7.66 -16.24
N ARG A 44 -2.55 6.97 -15.11
CA ARG A 44 -2.62 7.57 -13.77
C ARG A 44 -1.33 8.27 -13.34
N LYS A 45 -0.29 8.17 -14.18
CA LYS A 45 1.01 8.82 -14.01
C LYS A 45 1.64 8.52 -12.65
N LEU A 46 1.57 7.27 -12.20
CA LEU A 46 2.27 6.86 -10.99
C LEU A 46 3.79 7.04 -11.17
N ASP A 47 4.42 7.56 -10.12
CA ASP A 47 5.86 7.66 -9.98
C ASP A 47 6.43 6.43 -9.27
N ALA A 48 5.64 5.78 -8.43
CA ALA A 48 5.92 4.47 -7.88
C ALA A 48 4.65 3.63 -7.71
N ILE A 49 4.76 2.31 -7.87
CA ILE A 49 3.73 1.35 -7.47
C ILE A 49 4.38 0.20 -6.72
N CYS A 50 3.86 -0.06 -5.52
CA CYS A 50 4.25 -1.17 -4.67
C CYS A 50 3.28 -2.33 -4.90
N LEU A 51 3.81 -3.55 -5.05
CA LEU A 51 3.06 -4.74 -5.40
C LEU A 51 3.31 -5.81 -4.35
N CYS A 52 2.28 -6.58 -3.99
CA CYS A 52 2.45 -7.81 -3.22
C CYS A 52 1.87 -9.04 -3.94
N GLU A 53 2.06 -10.20 -3.31
CA GLU A 53 1.81 -11.53 -3.88
C GLU A 53 2.58 -11.76 -5.19
N VAL A 54 3.85 -11.38 -5.21
CA VAL A 54 4.76 -11.67 -6.34
C VAL A 54 5.82 -12.70 -5.95
N SER A 55 6.27 -13.50 -6.92
CA SER A 55 7.49 -14.30 -6.82
C SER A 55 8.65 -13.61 -7.54
N GLN A 56 9.85 -14.16 -7.41
CA GLN A 56 11.01 -13.67 -8.16
C GLN A 56 10.78 -13.71 -9.69
N LEU A 57 10.11 -14.74 -10.20
CA LEU A 57 9.75 -14.84 -11.62
C LEU A 57 8.74 -13.77 -12.05
N ASP A 58 7.80 -13.43 -11.15
CA ASP A 58 6.85 -12.36 -11.43
C ASP A 58 7.55 -11.00 -11.46
N VAL A 59 8.55 -10.77 -10.60
CA VAL A 59 9.36 -9.53 -10.59
C VAL A 59 10.16 -9.39 -11.89
N GLU A 60 10.79 -10.47 -12.36
CA GLU A 60 11.49 -10.50 -13.65
C GLU A 60 10.54 -10.14 -14.80
N PHE A 61 9.36 -10.78 -14.85
CA PHE A 61 8.32 -10.47 -15.83
C PHE A 61 7.86 -9.01 -15.76
N ILE A 62 7.60 -8.47 -14.56
CA ILE A 62 7.18 -7.08 -14.38
C ILE A 62 8.28 -6.12 -14.87
N SER A 63 9.55 -6.42 -14.61
CA SER A 63 10.69 -5.63 -15.07
C SER A 63 10.75 -5.53 -16.59
N GLU A 64 10.51 -6.63 -17.29
CA GLU A 64 10.44 -6.66 -18.76
C GLU A 64 9.26 -5.83 -19.30
N VAL A 65 8.10 -5.90 -18.63
CA VAL A 65 6.87 -5.20 -19.04
C VAL A 65 6.98 -3.68 -18.92
N VAL A 66 7.58 -3.17 -17.84
CA VAL A 66 7.58 -1.72 -17.55
C VAL A 66 8.64 -0.94 -18.34
N GLY A 67 9.73 -1.61 -18.76
CA GLY A 67 10.76 -1.06 -19.65
C GLY A 67 11.64 0.03 -19.01
N GLY A 68 12.53 0.62 -19.84
CA GLY A 68 13.67 1.44 -19.38
C GLY A 68 13.38 2.80 -18.73
N GLY A 69 12.11 3.18 -18.56
CA GLY A 69 11.71 4.40 -17.82
C GLY A 69 11.49 4.17 -16.33
N PHE A 70 11.56 2.91 -15.87
CA PHE A 70 11.32 2.52 -14.50
C PHE A 70 12.46 1.62 -14.00
N SER A 71 12.75 1.73 -12.71
CA SER A 71 13.54 0.77 -11.96
C SER A 71 12.62 -0.12 -11.13
N VAL A 72 13.12 -1.30 -10.81
CA VAL A 72 12.40 -2.30 -10.02
C VAL A 72 13.23 -2.64 -8.79
N TYR A 73 12.61 -2.52 -7.62
CA TYR A 73 13.14 -3.07 -6.37
C TYR A 73 12.54 -4.45 -6.15
N ASP A 74 13.41 -5.47 -6.11
CA ASP A 74 13.05 -6.83 -5.73
C ASP A 74 13.13 -6.98 -4.19
N GLY A 75 11.97 -6.98 -3.55
CA GLY A 75 11.81 -7.23 -2.12
C GLY A 75 11.38 -8.66 -1.82
N VAL A 76 11.47 -9.58 -2.78
CA VAL A 76 11.11 -10.98 -2.56
C VAL A 76 12.20 -11.63 -1.71
N TYR A 77 11.80 -12.16 -0.56
CA TYR A 77 12.72 -12.79 0.38
C TYR A 77 12.10 -14.07 0.94
N ARG A 78 12.92 -15.10 1.16
CA ARG A 78 12.48 -16.36 1.76
C ARG A 78 13.41 -16.78 2.88
N GLU A 79 12.84 -17.02 4.05
CA GLU A 79 13.52 -17.64 5.20
C GLU A 79 12.69 -18.81 5.71
N GLY A 80 13.10 -20.02 5.35
CA GLY A 80 12.35 -21.25 5.62
C GLY A 80 10.97 -21.24 4.97
N LYS A 81 9.91 -21.22 5.78
CA LYS A 81 8.49 -21.17 5.34
C LYS A 81 7.94 -19.74 5.20
N LYS A 82 8.70 -18.73 5.63
CA LYS A 82 8.28 -17.32 5.57
C LYS A 82 8.76 -16.69 4.28
N LYS A 83 7.90 -15.90 3.67
CA LYS A 83 8.12 -15.24 2.39
C LYS A 83 7.68 -13.79 2.51
N PHE A 84 8.52 -12.86 2.10
CA PHE A 84 8.08 -11.57 1.61
C PHE A 84 7.92 -11.66 0.11
N ASP A 85 6.83 -11.09 -0.39
CA ASP A 85 6.38 -11.21 -1.76
C ASP A 85 6.12 -9.82 -2.32
N ILE A 86 7.07 -8.89 -2.12
CA ILE A 86 6.92 -7.46 -2.41
C ILE A 86 7.84 -7.04 -3.56
N CYS A 87 7.33 -6.17 -4.42
CA CYS A 87 8.07 -5.50 -5.50
C CYS A 87 7.70 -4.03 -5.54
N ILE A 88 8.64 -3.16 -5.90
CA ILE A 88 8.33 -1.75 -6.18
C ILE A 88 8.81 -1.40 -7.58
N VAL A 89 7.91 -0.92 -8.42
CA VAL A 89 8.27 -0.28 -9.69
C VAL A 89 8.27 1.22 -9.47
N PHE A 90 9.35 1.92 -9.81
CA PHE A 90 9.46 3.35 -9.57
C PHE A 90 10.23 4.07 -10.69
N ARG A 91 9.91 5.34 -10.90
CA ARG A 91 10.59 6.20 -11.87
C ARG A 91 11.95 6.64 -11.31
N SER A 92 13.03 6.22 -11.96
CA SER A 92 14.40 6.59 -11.55
C SER A 92 14.67 8.09 -11.68
N GLU A 93 13.90 8.81 -12.52
CA GLU A 93 13.94 10.27 -12.58
C GLU A 93 13.37 10.95 -11.32
N VAL A 94 12.51 10.25 -10.56
CA VAL A 94 11.87 10.77 -9.34
C VAL A 94 12.58 10.30 -8.08
N PHE A 95 12.95 9.02 -8.05
CA PHE A 95 13.49 8.39 -6.86
C PHE A 95 14.84 7.73 -7.10
N GLN A 96 15.69 7.82 -6.09
CA GLN A 96 16.88 6.99 -5.96
C GLN A 96 16.70 6.08 -4.74
N LEU A 97 16.83 4.77 -4.92
CA LEU A 97 16.82 3.82 -3.81
C LEU A 97 18.03 4.08 -2.90
N ALA A 98 17.79 4.23 -1.60
CA ALA A 98 18.80 4.54 -0.60
C ALA A 98 19.16 3.32 0.27
N ASP A 99 18.15 2.69 0.86
CA ASP A 99 18.33 1.51 1.72
C ASP A 99 17.07 0.64 1.75
N SER A 100 17.20 -0.61 2.19
CA SER A 100 16.07 -1.47 2.48
C SER A 100 16.36 -2.46 3.61
N THR A 101 15.41 -2.64 4.52
CA THR A 101 15.54 -3.54 5.68
C THR A 101 14.24 -4.26 6.01
N VAL A 102 14.36 -5.49 6.49
CA VAL A 102 13.21 -6.28 6.96
C VAL A 102 12.87 -5.90 8.40
N ILE A 103 11.60 -5.55 8.66
CA ILE A 103 11.10 -5.27 10.01
C ILE A 103 10.71 -6.58 10.68
N SER A 104 11.54 -7.03 11.61
CA SER A 104 11.34 -8.31 12.29
C SER A 104 11.89 -8.31 13.71
N LYS A 105 11.37 -9.22 14.54
CA LYS A 105 11.91 -9.50 15.89
C LYS A 105 11.94 -11.01 16.18
N PRO A 106 12.87 -11.47 17.02
CA PRO A 106 12.82 -12.85 17.53
C PRO A 106 11.62 -13.05 18.46
N HIS A 107 11.06 -14.25 18.46
CA HIS A 107 9.98 -14.69 19.34
C HIS A 107 10.50 -15.80 20.29
N PRO A 108 10.07 -15.85 21.57
CA PRO A 108 10.54 -16.84 22.53
C PRO A 108 10.33 -18.31 22.13
N THR A 109 9.42 -18.59 21.19
CA THR A 109 9.22 -19.95 20.64
C THR A 109 10.32 -20.38 19.66
N GLY A 110 11.36 -19.57 19.47
CA GLY A 110 12.42 -19.79 18.47
C GLY A 110 12.04 -19.38 17.04
N ASN A 111 10.84 -18.85 16.83
CA ASN A 111 10.41 -18.28 15.54
C ASN A 111 10.80 -16.80 15.45
N ARG A 112 10.70 -16.23 14.24
CA ARG A 112 10.78 -14.78 14.01
C ARG A 112 9.43 -14.24 13.57
N ILE A 113 9.10 -13.04 14.02
CA ILE A 113 7.92 -12.28 13.59
C ILE A 113 8.39 -11.23 12.60
N TYR A 114 7.65 -11.09 11.51
CA TYR A 114 7.93 -10.17 10.42
C TYR A 114 6.73 -9.26 10.25
N ALA A 115 6.92 -7.95 10.41
CA ALA A 115 5.85 -6.96 10.32
C ALA A 115 5.76 -6.27 8.96
N GLY A 116 6.86 -6.26 8.20
CA GLY A 116 6.94 -5.56 6.91
C GLY A 116 8.37 -5.39 6.42
N GLN A 117 8.54 -4.59 5.38
CA GLN A 117 9.83 -4.13 4.87
C GLN A 117 9.88 -2.60 4.90
N LYS A 118 10.98 -2.03 5.36
CA LYS A 118 11.29 -0.61 5.25
C LYS A 118 12.13 -0.40 4.00
N VAL A 119 11.69 0.48 3.11
CA VAL A 119 12.42 0.87 1.91
C VAL A 119 12.54 2.38 1.88
N GLU A 120 13.76 2.88 1.72
CA GLU A 120 14.07 4.30 1.80
C GLU A 120 14.49 4.80 0.42
N PHE A 121 13.89 5.92 0.00
CA PHE A 121 14.18 6.59 -1.26
C PHE A 121 14.64 8.02 -1.00
N VAL A 122 15.61 8.50 -1.77
CA VAL A 122 15.86 9.93 -1.93
C VAL A 122 14.95 10.46 -3.04
N ILE A 123 14.17 11.50 -2.76
CA ILE A 123 13.40 12.23 -3.77
C ILE A 123 14.38 13.11 -4.54
N ASN A 124 14.65 12.80 -5.81
CA ASN A 124 15.67 13.49 -6.62
C ASN A 124 15.47 15.01 -6.69
N GLU A 125 14.21 15.45 -6.71
CA GLU A 125 13.85 16.87 -6.83
C GLU A 125 14.22 17.70 -5.60
N THR A 126 14.13 17.13 -4.39
CA THR A 126 14.35 17.88 -3.14
C THR A 126 15.50 17.34 -2.30
N GLN A 127 16.07 16.19 -2.68
CA GLN A 127 17.08 15.44 -1.92
C GLN A 127 16.61 15.02 -0.52
N GLU A 128 15.29 15.05 -0.27
CA GLU A 128 14.69 14.59 0.99
C GLU A 128 14.51 13.07 0.99
N LEU A 129 14.66 12.46 2.17
CA LEU A 129 14.39 11.04 2.38
C LEU A 129 12.86 10.80 2.46
N LEU A 130 12.38 9.80 1.74
CA LEU A 130 11.05 9.22 1.83
C LEU A 130 11.17 7.77 2.29
N THR A 131 10.53 7.43 3.39
CA THR A 131 10.54 6.08 3.94
C THR A 131 9.19 5.41 3.73
N LEU A 132 9.20 4.25 3.07
CA LEU A 132 8.05 3.40 2.86
C LEU A 132 8.12 2.18 3.78
N PHE A 133 7.09 1.95 4.59
CA PHE A 133 6.89 0.70 5.31
C PHE A 133 5.84 -0.14 4.60
N LEU A 134 6.29 -1.20 3.93
CA LEU A 134 5.50 -2.07 3.09
C LEU A 134 5.01 -3.27 3.88
N VAL A 135 3.72 -3.54 3.87
CA VAL A 135 3.12 -4.65 4.62
C VAL A 135 2.26 -5.56 3.75
N HIS A 136 2.34 -6.85 4.05
CA HIS A 136 1.38 -7.86 3.60
C HIS A 136 1.16 -8.80 4.78
N TRP A 137 0.14 -8.50 5.59
CA TRP A 137 -0.14 -9.24 6.82
C TRP A 137 -0.94 -10.50 6.52
N SER A 138 -0.86 -11.49 7.42
CA SER A 138 -1.58 -12.74 7.24
C SER A 138 -3.10 -12.53 7.12
N SER A 139 -3.70 -13.21 6.15
CA SER A 139 -5.14 -13.27 5.95
C SER A 139 -5.90 -13.71 7.21
N ARG A 140 -7.13 -13.20 7.34
CA ARG A 140 -8.09 -13.57 8.39
C ARG A 140 -8.44 -15.06 8.44
N LEU A 141 -8.21 -15.80 7.35
CA LEU A 141 -8.35 -17.26 7.32
C LEU A 141 -7.28 -17.99 8.15
N TYR A 142 -6.09 -17.41 8.26
CA TYR A 142 -4.96 -17.98 8.99
C TYR A 142 -4.74 -17.30 10.35
N ASP A 143 -5.19 -16.06 10.49
CA ASP A 143 -4.98 -15.22 11.66
C ASP A 143 -6.14 -14.24 11.82
N TYR A 144 -7.04 -14.52 12.76
CA TYR A 144 -8.30 -13.80 12.88
C TYR A 144 -8.12 -12.30 13.17
N GLU A 145 -9.16 -11.54 12.89
CA GLU A 145 -9.23 -10.09 13.13
C GLU A 145 -8.85 -9.72 14.56
N ASP A 146 -7.97 -8.73 14.70
CA ASP A 146 -7.46 -8.24 16.00
C ASP A 146 -6.94 -9.36 16.93
N SER A 147 -6.35 -10.40 16.34
CA SER A 147 -5.63 -11.41 17.11
C SER A 147 -4.42 -10.81 17.85
N PRO A 148 -3.90 -11.50 18.88
CA PRO A 148 -2.64 -11.11 19.54
C PRO A 148 -1.46 -10.95 18.56
N LYS A 149 -1.46 -11.73 17.46
CA LYS A 149 -0.43 -11.63 16.43
C LYS A 149 -0.60 -10.37 15.59
N LYS A 150 -1.82 -9.97 15.24
CA LYS A 150 -2.11 -8.68 14.58
C LYS A 150 -1.72 -7.49 15.45
N ALA A 151 -2.02 -7.55 16.74
CA ALA A 151 -1.56 -6.56 17.71
C ALA A 151 -0.02 -6.46 17.74
N GLU A 152 0.67 -7.60 17.78
CA GLU A 152 2.13 -7.65 17.78
C GLU A 152 2.77 -7.10 16.49
N LEU A 153 2.17 -7.37 15.33
CA LEU A 153 2.59 -6.79 14.04
C LEU A 153 2.44 -5.27 14.05
N GLY A 154 1.29 -4.75 14.50
CA GLY A 154 1.05 -3.31 14.64
C GLY A 154 2.04 -2.63 15.60
N MET A 155 2.29 -3.23 16.76
CA MET A 155 3.25 -2.72 17.74
C MET A 155 4.69 -2.70 17.21
N LEU A 156 5.12 -3.77 16.54
CA LEU A 156 6.48 -3.84 15.98
C LEU A 156 6.68 -2.79 14.87
N LEU A 157 5.67 -2.62 14.01
CA LEU A 157 5.70 -1.61 12.96
C LEU A 157 5.70 -0.20 13.56
N ARG A 158 4.93 0.03 14.63
CA ARG A 158 4.92 1.30 15.37
C ARG A 158 6.27 1.66 15.96
N THR A 159 7.00 0.68 16.52
CA THR A 159 8.37 0.90 17.00
C THR A 159 9.25 1.38 15.86
N ALA A 160 9.27 0.67 14.73
CA ALA A 160 10.10 1.04 13.58
C ALA A 160 9.75 2.42 12.98
N VAL A 161 8.46 2.78 12.95
CA VAL A 161 8.01 4.12 12.54
C VAL A 161 8.48 5.19 13.54
N SER A 162 8.41 4.90 14.84
CA SER A 162 8.84 5.85 15.88
C SER A 162 10.35 6.09 15.83
N ASP A 163 11.14 5.07 15.55
CA ASP A 163 12.60 5.19 15.37
C ASP A 163 12.95 6.14 14.21
N CYS A 164 12.12 6.17 13.15
CA CYS A 164 12.28 7.13 12.05
C CYS A 164 11.97 8.57 12.50
N PHE A 165 10.93 8.77 13.31
CA PHE A 165 10.57 10.09 13.82
C PHE A 165 11.62 10.69 14.76
N GLU A 166 12.37 9.87 15.48
CA GLU A 166 13.47 10.32 16.33
C GLU A 166 14.68 10.80 15.52
N GLN A 167 14.84 10.29 14.30
CA GLN A 167 15.87 10.72 13.36
C GLN A 167 15.32 11.89 12.55
N ALA A 168 15.58 13.14 12.95
CA ALA A 168 14.98 14.35 12.35
C ALA A 168 15.07 14.47 10.81
N ALA A 169 15.99 13.77 10.15
CA ALA A 169 16.11 13.68 8.69
C ALA A 169 15.10 12.71 8.02
N ASN A 170 14.36 11.92 8.79
CA ASN A 170 13.47 10.84 8.33
C ASN A 170 12.02 11.00 8.80
N SER A 171 11.47 12.22 8.69
CA SER A 171 10.09 12.51 9.12
C SER A 171 9.01 12.13 8.09
N LYS A 172 9.38 11.89 6.83
CA LYS A 172 8.44 11.54 5.74
C LYS A 172 8.26 10.04 5.63
N VAL A 173 7.26 9.56 6.34
CA VAL A 173 6.97 8.12 6.44
C VAL A 173 5.60 7.84 5.86
N ILE A 174 5.54 6.87 4.97
CA ILE A 174 4.28 6.29 4.47
C ILE A 174 4.28 4.81 4.84
N VAL A 175 3.27 4.37 5.58
CA VAL A 175 3.02 2.95 5.85
C VAL A 175 1.92 2.50 4.89
N LEU A 176 2.20 1.53 4.03
CA LEU A 176 1.27 1.08 3.01
C LEU A 176 1.32 -0.42 2.81
N GLY A 177 0.17 -1.00 2.47
CA GLY A 177 0.12 -2.44 2.27
C GLY A 177 -1.27 -3.04 2.29
N ASP A 178 -1.31 -4.37 2.14
CA ASP A 178 -2.44 -5.20 2.49
C ASP A 178 -2.31 -5.61 3.97
N PHE A 179 -3.08 -4.95 4.82
CA PHE A 179 -3.08 -5.22 6.25
C PHE A 179 -3.94 -6.43 6.62
N ASN A 180 -4.80 -6.92 5.72
CA ASN A 180 -5.86 -7.88 6.03
C ASN A 180 -6.69 -7.46 7.27
N GLU A 181 -6.80 -6.16 7.51
CA GLU A 181 -7.48 -5.51 8.62
C GLU A 181 -8.19 -4.26 8.08
N GLU A 182 -9.35 -3.93 8.63
CA GLU A 182 -10.06 -2.69 8.31
C GLU A 182 -9.39 -1.49 9.00
N PRO A 183 -9.61 -0.26 8.50
CA PRO A 183 -9.02 0.95 9.07
C PRO A 183 -9.36 1.20 10.55
N PHE A 184 -10.44 0.60 11.06
CA PHE A 184 -10.93 0.76 12.42
C PHE A 184 -10.43 -0.31 13.40
N ASN A 185 -9.77 -1.37 12.93
CA ASN A 185 -9.28 -2.44 13.80
C ASN A 185 -8.24 -1.94 14.80
N GLU A 186 -8.14 -2.61 15.95
CA GLU A 186 -7.25 -2.21 17.05
C GLU A 186 -5.78 -2.30 16.63
N SER A 187 -5.43 -3.31 15.82
CA SER A 187 -4.11 -3.47 15.20
C SER A 187 -3.65 -2.23 14.40
N ILE A 188 -4.60 -1.52 13.78
CA ILE A 188 -4.35 -0.29 13.01
C ILE A 188 -4.44 0.95 13.90
N THR A 189 -5.52 1.08 14.67
CA THR A 189 -5.82 2.31 15.40
C THR A 189 -5.03 2.46 16.69
N TYR A 190 -4.96 1.40 17.49
CA TYR A 190 -4.34 1.42 18.82
C TYR A 190 -2.87 0.99 18.76
N HIS A 191 -2.56 -0.10 18.06
CA HIS A 191 -1.21 -0.67 18.04
C HIS A 191 -0.27 0.06 17.07
N LEU A 192 -0.72 0.35 15.85
CA LEU A 192 0.05 1.15 14.88
C LEU A 192 -0.09 2.67 15.11
N ALA A 193 -1.06 3.09 15.94
CA ALA A 193 -1.37 4.48 16.27
C ALA A 193 -1.73 5.33 15.03
N ALA A 194 -2.55 4.76 14.15
CA ALA A 194 -3.11 5.46 12.99
C ALA A 194 -4.52 5.98 13.27
N THR A 195 -4.84 7.17 12.76
CA THR A 195 -6.14 7.81 12.99
C THR A 195 -6.69 8.47 11.74
N ARG A 196 -8.02 8.48 11.62
CA ARG A 196 -8.75 9.26 10.61
C ARG A 196 -8.86 10.75 10.96
N ASP A 197 -8.51 11.14 12.18
CA ASP A 197 -8.72 12.52 12.65
C ASP A 197 -7.48 13.37 12.37
N ILE A 198 -7.52 14.11 11.26
CA ILE A 198 -6.46 15.04 10.87
C ILE A 198 -6.21 16.13 11.92
N ALA A 199 -7.25 16.59 12.64
CA ALA A 199 -7.09 17.59 13.70
C ALA A 199 -6.37 17.00 14.91
N LEU A 200 -6.61 15.71 15.21
CA LEU A 200 -5.85 15.00 16.22
C LEU A 200 -4.38 14.82 15.83
N VAL A 201 -4.08 14.49 14.57
CA VAL A 201 -2.69 14.41 14.07
C VAL A 201 -1.99 15.75 14.21
N LYS A 202 -2.67 16.87 13.89
CA LYS A 202 -2.13 18.22 14.08
C LYS A 202 -1.76 18.52 15.54
N ARG A 203 -2.56 18.01 16.50
CA ARG A 203 -2.30 18.17 17.95
C ARG A 203 -1.29 17.16 18.51
N ARG A 204 -1.16 15.99 17.87
CA ARG A 204 -0.31 14.87 18.30
C ARG A 204 0.50 14.36 17.10
N PRO A 205 1.58 15.06 16.70
CA PRO A 205 2.33 14.75 15.48
C PRO A 205 2.97 13.35 15.43
N GLY A 206 3.02 12.63 16.55
CA GLY A 206 3.45 11.23 16.58
C GLY A 206 2.45 10.24 15.96
N LEU A 207 1.19 10.64 15.72
CA LEU A 207 0.18 9.78 15.09
C LEU A 207 0.34 9.71 13.57
N LEU A 208 -0.01 8.57 12.99
CA LEU A 208 -0.17 8.43 11.54
C LEU A 208 -1.59 8.85 11.14
N TYR A 209 -1.73 9.53 10.00
CA TYR A 209 -3.01 9.82 9.39
C TYR A 209 -3.41 8.70 8.43
N ASN A 210 -4.61 8.16 8.60
CA ASN A 210 -5.15 7.12 7.74
C ASN A 210 -6.34 7.65 6.91
N PRO A 211 -6.11 8.07 5.65
CA PRO A 211 -7.18 8.51 4.76
C PRO A 211 -8.16 7.40 4.35
N PHE A 212 -7.83 6.12 4.49
CA PHE A 212 -8.60 5.02 3.90
C PHE A 212 -9.93 4.72 4.58
N TRP A 213 -10.19 5.30 5.74
CA TRP A 213 -11.52 5.30 6.36
C TRP A 213 -12.63 5.80 5.43
N ARG A 214 -12.33 6.73 4.51
CA ARG A 214 -13.33 7.26 3.57
C ARG A 214 -13.66 6.30 2.42
N HIS A 215 -12.83 5.30 2.19
CA HIS A 215 -13.04 4.32 1.12
C HIS A 215 -13.88 3.11 1.58
N MET A 216 -14.24 3.07 2.87
CA MET A 216 -15.15 2.09 3.43
C MET A 216 -16.61 2.26 2.99
N ILE A 217 -16.97 3.45 2.49
CA ILE A 217 -18.35 3.77 2.12
C ILE A 217 -18.55 3.75 0.61
N TYR A 218 -19.74 3.34 0.19
CA TYR A 218 -20.16 3.43 -1.19
C TYR A 218 -20.52 4.88 -1.54
N SER A 219 -20.03 5.38 -2.68
CA SER A 219 -20.29 6.76 -3.11
C SER A 219 -21.72 7.01 -3.63
N LYS A 220 -22.46 5.95 -3.98
CA LYS A 220 -23.83 6.04 -4.53
C LYS A 220 -24.88 5.68 -3.49
N MET A 221 -25.41 6.70 -2.81
CA MET A 221 -26.34 6.55 -1.69
C MET A 221 -27.82 6.65 -2.08
N HIS A 222 -28.15 7.04 -3.31
CA HIS A 222 -29.55 7.17 -3.72
C HIS A 222 -30.13 5.79 -4.11
N PRO A 223 -31.32 5.37 -3.62
CA PRO A 223 -31.90 4.05 -3.88
C PRO A 223 -32.05 3.67 -5.36
N ASN A 224 -32.23 4.67 -6.23
CA ASN A 224 -32.34 4.46 -7.69
C ASN A 224 -31.00 4.52 -8.42
N SER A 225 -29.87 4.59 -7.71
CA SER A 225 -28.55 4.60 -8.34
C SER A 225 -28.26 3.23 -8.93
N ASP A 226 -27.66 3.22 -10.12
CA ASP A 226 -27.06 2.00 -10.66
C ASP A 226 -25.86 1.57 -9.79
N THR A 227 -25.99 0.40 -9.16
CA THR A 227 -25.01 -0.21 -8.26
C THR A 227 -24.08 -1.22 -8.95
N SER A 228 -24.25 -1.46 -10.26
CA SER A 228 -23.48 -2.48 -11.00
C SER A 228 -21.96 -2.23 -11.05
N GLY A 229 -21.52 -1.00 -10.80
CA GLY A 229 -20.11 -0.59 -10.71
C GLY A 229 -19.75 0.06 -9.37
N VAL A 230 -20.43 -0.31 -8.28
CA VAL A 230 -20.23 0.30 -6.97
C VAL A 230 -19.38 -0.61 -6.08
N HIS A 231 -18.32 -0.06 -5.50
CA HIS A 231 -17.44 -0.73 -4.54
C HIS A 231 -17.27 0.14 -3.28
N GLY A 232 -16.97 -0.51 -2.16
CA GLY A 232 -16.88 0.11 -0.83
C GLY A 232 -15.72 -0.53 -0.07
N GLY A 233 -14.52 -0.29 -0.57
CA GLY A 233 -13.28 -0.90 -0.09
C GLY A 233 -12.32 -1.19 -1.24
N THR A 234 -11.32 -2.01 -0.93
CA THR A 234 -10.21 -2.40 -1.80
C THR A 234 -10.18 -3.90 -2.06
N TYR A 235 -10.75 -4.70 -1.16
CA TYR A 235 -10.77 -6.16 -1.21
C TYR A 235 -12.20 -6.70 -1.34
N TYR A 236 -12.44 -7.63 -2.27
CA TYR A 236 -13.73 -8.27 -2.50
C TYR A 236 -13.73 -9.73 -2.05
N TYR A 237 -14.35 -9.98 -0.90
CA TYR A 237 -14.59 -11.32 -0.38
C TYR A 237 -15.96 -11.85 -0.82
N LYS A 238 -15.98 -12.64 -1.91
CA LYS A 238 -17.22 -13.17 -2.49
C LYS A 238 -18.08 -14.03 -1.54
N ASN A 239 -17.45 -14.66 -0.55
CA ASN A 239 -18.12 -15.55 0.42
C ASN A 239 -18.57 -14.82 1.70
N ASP A 240 -18.35 -13.51 1.83
CA ASP A 240 -18.95 -12.74 2.93
C ASP A 240 -20.45 -12.56 2.68
N ASN A 241 -21.27 -12.91 3.68
CA ASN A 241 -22.72 -12.79 3.58
C ASN A 241 -23.24 -11.41 4.02
N PHE A 242 -22.39 -10.57 4.63
CA PHE A 242 -22.79 -9.30 5.23
C PHE A 242 -22.11 -8.10 4.57
N SER A 243 -20.80 -8.19 4.30
CA SER A 243 -20.05 -7.13 3.63
C SER A 243 -18.95 -7.71 2.77
N LYS A 244 -19.21 -7.82 1.47
CA LYS A 244 -18.26 -8.38 0.51
C LYS A 244 -17.05 -7.51 0.28
N TRP A 245 -17.22 -6.19 0.29
CA TRP A 245 -16.09 -5.27 0.18
C TRP A 245 -15.51 -4.95 1.57
N LYS A 246 -14.19 -4.94 1.65
CA LYS A 246 -13.37 -4.60 2.82
C LYS A 246 -12.27 -3.61 2.44
N THR A 247 -11.77 -2.82 3.37
CA THR A 247 -10.68 -1.85 3.12
C THR A 247 -9.36 -2.35 3.69
N PHE A 248 -8.86 -3.48 3.16
CA PHE A 248 -7.63 -4.11 3.65
C PHE A 248 -6.36 -3.44 3.13
N ASP A 249 -6.41 -2.86 1.93
CA ASP A 249 -5.31 -2.12 1.34
C ASP A 249 -5.39 -0.66 1.79
N GLN A 250 -4.34 -0.17 2.43
CA GLN A 250 -4.33 1.16 3.05
C GLN A 250 -2.98 1.85 2.85
N MET A 251 -2.97 3.18 2.82
CA MET A 251 -1.77 4.01 2.99
C MET A 251 -1.98 4.99 4.14
N MET A 252 -1.01 5.07 5.04
CA MET A 252 -1.04 5.91 6.23
C MET A 252 0.19 6.82 6.23
N PHE A 253 0.01 8.08 6.60
CA PHE A 253 0.99 9.13 6.38
C PHE A 253 1.45 9.72 7.71
N SER A 254 2.76 9.99 7.84
CA SER A 254 3.26 10.76 8.98
C SER A 254 2.66 12.17 9.01
N SER A 255 2.67 12.77 10.20
CA SER A 255 2.21 14.14 10.38
C SER A 255 2.99 15.16 9.56
N ASP A 256 4.19 14.84 9.08
CA ASP A 256 4.99 15.68 8.21
C ASP A 256 4.28 15.97 6.87
N PHE A 257 3.48 15.02 6.36
CA PHE A 257 2.63 15.25 5.18
C PHE A 257 1.40 16.14 5.44
N ILE A 258 1.20 16.60 6.68
CA ILE A 258 0.06 17.44 7.08
C ILE A 258 0.53 18.78 7.64
N LEU A 259 1.60 18.77 8.43
CA LEU A 259 2.16 19.92 9.13
C LEU A 259 3.50 20.37 8.56
N GLY A 260 4.15 19.52 7.76
CA GLY A 260 5.47 19.79 7.19
C GLY A 260 5.43 20.93 6.20
N LYS A 261 6.60 21.28 5.67
CA LYS A 261 6.79 22.51 4.88
C LYS A 261 7.18 22.26 3.43
N THR A 262 7.41 21.00 3.06
CA THR A 262 7.92 20.63 1.74
C THR A 262 6.91 19.81 0.95
N TRP A 263 6.36 18.73 1.51
CA TRP A 263 5.40 17.86 0.85
C TRP A 263 4.15 17.68 1.70
N HIS A 264 2.97 17.88 1.13
CA HIS A 264 1.67 17.58 1.76
C HIS A 264 0.94 16.45 1.04
N LEU A 265 0.13 15.71 1.78
CA LEU A 265 -0.81 14.75 1.20
C LEU A 265 -1.92 15.52 0.45
N ASN A 266 -2.03 15.28 -0.86
CA ASN A 266 -3.21 15.67 -1.62
C ASN A 266 -4.30 14.61 -1.42
N GLU A 267 -5.07 14.80 -0.36
CA GLU A 267 -6.12 13.88 0.07
C GLU A 267 -7.22 13.69 -0.99
N GLY A 268 -7.48 14.70 -1.81
CA GLY A 268 -8.46 14.65 -2.90
C GLY A 268 -8.06 13.71 -4.04
N GLU A 269 -6.77 13.38 -4.14
CA GLU A 269 -6.23 12.40 -5.09
C GLU A 269 -5.82 11.07 -4.42
N THR A 270 -6.22 10.85 -3.16
CA THR A 270 -6.22 9.52 -2.54
C THR A 270 -7.48 8.77 -2.96
N VAL A 271 -7.31 7.73 -3.78
CA VAL A 271 -8.42 6.99 -4.40
C VAL A 271 -8.15 5.49 -4.49
N VAL A 272 -9.22 4.72 -4.57
CA VAL A 272 -9.18 3.33 -5.04
C VAL A 272 -9.37 3.37 -6.56
N PHE A 273 -8.40 2.85 -7.30
CA PHE A 273 -8.49 2.74 -8.75
C PHE A 273 -9.43 1.61 -9.13
N SER A 274 -10.51 1.95 -9.83
CA SER A 274 -11.44 1.00 -10.38
C SER A 274 -12.02 1.55 -11.69
N ASP A 275 -12.40 0.63 -12.57
CA ASP A 275 -13.25 0.91 -13.72
C ASP A 275 -14.29 -0.22 -13.86
N PRO A 276 -15.36 -0.03 -14.67
CA PRO A 276 -16.41 -1.02 -14.79
C PRO A 276 -15.92 -2.41 -15.26
N GLU A 277 -14.94 -2.46 -16.15
CA GLU A 277 -14.38 -3.71 -16.67
C GLU A 277 -13.62 -4.45 -15.57
N PHE A 278 -12.81 -3.73 -14.79
CA PHE A 278 -12.06 -4.31 -13.69
C PHE A 278 -12.97 -4.78 -12.55
N LEU A 279 -14.02 -4.03 -12.23
CA LEU A 279 -15.02 -4.45 -11.24
C LEU A 279 -15.80 -5.68 -11.72
N GLN A 280 -16.13 -5.76 -13.01
CA GLN A 280 -16.75 -6.96 -13.59
C GLN A 280 -15.80 -8.15 -13.51
N TYR A 281 -14.51 -7.94 -13.76
CA TYR A 281 -13.48 -8.97 -13.60
C TYR A 281 -13.42 -9.45 -12.15
N ILE A 282 -13.32 -8.57 -11.15
CA ILE A 282 -13.27 -8.96 -9.72
C ILE A 282 -14.55 -9.67 -9.27
N ASN A 283 -15.72 -9.21 -9.70
CA ASN A 283 -17.00 -9.80 -9.31
C ASN A 283 -17.29 -11.15 -9.98
N ASN A 284 -16.55 -11.51 -11.04
CA ASN A 284 -16.69 -12.80 -11.70
C ASN A 284 -16.22 -13.92 -10.77
N SER A 285 -17.06 -14.93 -10.55
CA SER A 285 -16.79 -16.04 -9.64
C SER A 285 -15.55 -16.88 -10.00
N SER A 286 -15.16 -16.84 -11.27
CA SER A 286 -13.96 -17.49 -11.83
C SER A 286 -12.69 -16.65 -11.73
N SER A 287 -12.82 -15.35 -11.43
CA SER A 287 -11.69 -14.44 -11.29
C SER A 287 -10.85 -14.78 -10.07
N LYS A 288 -9.56 -14.56 -10.23
CA LYS A 288 -8.55 -14.66 -9.18
C LYS A 288 -8.17 -13.29 -8.59
N PHE A 289 -8.67 -12.19 -9.16
CA PHE A 289 -8.49 -10.87 -8.56
C PHE A 289 -9.58 -10.61 -7.55
N ASP A 290 -9.16 -10.20 -6.38
CA ASP A 290 -10.00 -9.75 -5.29
C ASP A 290 -9.55 -8.40 -4.73
N HIS A 291 -8.40 -7.85 -5.17
CA HIS A 291 -7.92 -6.53 -4.74
C HIS A 291 -7.93 -5.48 -5.86
N LEU A 292 -8.36 -4.27 -5.50
CA LEU A 292 -8.27 -3.05 -6.30
C LEU A 292 -7.01 -2.26 -5.92
N PRO A 293 -6.26 -1.71 -6.88
CA PRO A 293 -5.13 -0.83 -6.61
C PRO A 293 -5.59 0.44 -5.87
N ILE A 294 -4.75 0.93 -4.98
CA ILE A 294 -4.96 2.21 -4.29
C ILE A 294 -3.88 3.19 -4.70
N ILE A 295 -4.23 4.48 -4.77
CA ILE A 295 -3.36 5.56 -5.19
C ILE A 295 -3.43 6.66 -4.14
N SER A 296 -2.30 7.27 -3.82
CA SER A 296 -2.24 8.55 -3.11
C SER A 296 -1.22 9.46 -3.76
N VAL A 297 -1.46 10.76 -3.63
CA VAL A 297 -0.59 11.80 -4.18
C VAL A 297 -0.06 12.66 -3.06
N ILE A 298 1.25 12.95 -3.09
CA ILE A 298 1.84 14.03 -2.31
C ILE A 298 2.24 15.16 -3.26
N GLU A 299 2.05 16.39 -2.81
CA GLU A 299 2.33 17.61 -3.58
C GLU A 299 3.25 18.55 -2.82
N ARG A 300 4.12 19.23 -3.56
CA ARG A 300 5.08 20.16 -2.99
C ARG A 300 4.39 21.45 -2.62
N ILE A 301 4.73 21.98 -1.45
CA ILE A 301 4.26 23.28 -0.99
C ILE A 301 5.27 24.34 -1.38
N ASP A 302 4.98 25.08 -2.45
CA ASP A 302 5.76 26.24 -2.85
C ASP A 302 5.34 27.45 -2.00
N ARG A 303 6.26 27.96 -1.16
CA ARG A 303 5.98 29.10 -0.25
C ARG A 303 5.65 30.42 -0.95
N GLU A 304 5.84 30.52 -2.26
CA GLU A 304 5.52 31.74 -3.03
C GLU A 304 4.03 31.85 -3.43
N ARG A 305 3.18 30.87 -3.07
CA ARG A 305 1.76 30.82 -3.45
C ARG A 305 0.74 30.79 -2.29
N LEU A 306 1.18 31.07 -1.07
CA LEU A 306 0.29 31.25 0.10
C LEU A 306 0.33 32.69 0.61
#